data_AF-A0A8S2KTM9-F1
#
_entry.id   AF-A0A8S2KTM9-F1
#
_cell.length_a   1.000
_cell.length_b   1.000
_cell.length_c   1.000
_cell.angle_alpha   90.00
_cell.angle_beta   90.00
_cell.angle_gamma   90.00
#
_symmetry.space_group_name_H-M   'P 1'
#
loop_
_entity.id
_entity.type
_entity.pdbx_description
1 polymer ?
#
loop_
_entity_poly.entity_id
_entity_poly.type
_entity_poly.pdbx_seq_one_letter_code
_entity_poly.pdbx_strand_id
1 'polypeptide(L)'
;MYNHYHNITPRTINYLEDRHSRMRKHEQSLASISRVRDDRGSSAPKRRKNKIITDECLVKLWQRYDDGRIDIPAFLKAVGLNYFQRPSKKQLSTAASNNNKSYENGTIPWSRYILIWYNKNRRISLEEQVKKAAEGILAEGEKIEKLDEANLLAQHLRDAQNMTNVGSYKCCIDLYTRELFLYKMVNETLQNEDKSKLETIGTFCHLLDKSLCGLKEYCYSSWVYRGMTLNCEKINS
;
A
#
# COMPACT_ATOMS: atom_id res chain seq x y z
N MET A 1 -27.41 -1.12 -8.00
CA MET A 1 -26.75 -0.45 -6.86
C MET A 1 -25.38 -1.08 -6.68
N TYR A 2 -24.30 -0.39 -7.05
CA TYR A 2 -22.94 -0.92 -6.99
C TYR A 2 -22.28 -0.53 -5.65
N ASN A 3 -21.92 -1.53 -4.84
CA ASN A 3 -21.21 -1.35 -3.57
C ASN A 3 -19.79 -0.79 -3.81
N HIS A 4 -19.50 0.38 -3.25
CA HIS A 4 -18.23 1.12 -3.38
C HIS A 4 -17.21 0.85 -2.26
N TYR A 5 -17.29 -0.27 -1.55
CA TYR A 5 -16.48 -0.55 -0.36
C TYR A 5 -15.11 -1.23 -0.61
N HIS A 6 -14.49 -1.08 -1.79
CA HIS A 6 -13.40 -2.01 -2.17
C HIS A 6 -11.94 -1.55 -2.07
N ASN A 7 -11.63 -0.40 -1.46
CA ASN A 7 -10.22 0.04 -1.35
C ASN A 7 -9.82 0.54 0.05
N ILE A 8 -10.38 0.00 1.12
CA ILE A 8 -9.82 0.23 2.47
C ILE A 8 -8.89 -0.94 2.79
N THR A 9 -7.58 -0.70 2.70
CA THR A 9 -6.60 -1.73 3.05
C THR A 9 -6.60 -1.95 4.57
N PRO A 10 -6.28 -3.14 5.07
CA PRO A 10 -6.12 -3.39 6.51
C PRO A 10 -5.15 -2.42 7.18
N ARG A 11 -4.14 -1.94 6.43
CA ARG A 11 -3.20 -0.91 6.88
C ARG A 11 -3.88 0.45 7.12
N THR A 12 -4.83 0.82 6.27
CA THR A 12 -5.65 2.03 6.47
C THR A 12 -6.57 1.87 7.68
N ILE A 13 -7.16 0.69 7.89
CA ILE A 13 -7.99 0.40 9.07
C ILE A 13 -7.17 0.51 10.34
N ASN A 14 -6.03 -0.18 10.42
CA ASN A 14 -5.13 -0.14 11.58
C ASN A 14 -4.61 1.27 11.88
N TYR A 15 -4.29 2.05 10.83
CA TYR A 15 -3.88 3.44 10.99
C TYR A 15 -5.00 4.31 11.59
N LEU A 16 -6.24 4.11 11.15
CA LEU A 16 -7.41 4.84 11.64
C LEU A 16 -7.76 4.44 13.07
N GLU A 17 -7.67 3.15 13.42
CA GLU A 17 -7.89 2.64 14.78
C GLU A 17 -6.84 3.12 15.78
N ASP A 18 -5.55 3.12 15.38
CA ASP A 18 -4.45 3.62 16.21
C ASP A 18 -4.54 5.15 16.39
N ARG A 19 -4.96 5.88 15.34
CA ARG A 19 -5.27 7.31 15.46
C ARG A 19 -6.43 7.55 16.43
N HIS A 20 -7.52 6.81 16.31
CA HIS A 20 -8.69 6.93 17.18
C HIS A 20 -8.34 6.60 18.65
N SER A 21 -7.51 5.59 18.89
CA SER A 21 -7.00 5.22 20.22
C SER A 21 -6.14 6.33 20.84
N ARG A 22 -5.28 6.98 20.04
CA ARG A 22 -4.50 8.15 20.48
C ARG A 22 -5.39 9.36 20.79
N MET A 23 -6.46 9.57 20.02
CA MET A 23 -7.40 10.67 20.28
C MET A 23 -8.16 10.48 21.60
N ARG A 24 -8.63 9.25 21.91
CA ARG A 24 -9.27 8.98 23.22
C ARG A 24 -8.35 9.25 24.41
N LYS A 25 -7.06 8.90 24.30
CA LYS A 25 -6.07 9.21 25.34
C LYS A 25 -5.85 10.71 25.51
N HIS A 26 -5.88 11.46 24.40
CA HIS A 26 -5.77 12.93 24.42
C HIS A 26 -7.04 13.61 24.98
N GLU A 27 -8.23 13.09 24.72
CA GLU A 27 -9.47 13.60 25.33
C GLU A 27 -9.48 13.35 26.84
N GLN A 28 -9.04 12.18 27.29
CA GLN A 28 -8.89 11.88 28.72
C GLN A 28 -7.88 12.81 29.39
N SER A 29 -6.75 13.14 28.73
CA SER A 29 -5.78 14.09 29.28
C SER A 29 -6.30 15.53 29.30
N LEU A 30 -7.03 15.97 28.27
CA LEU A 30 -7.67 17.29 28.26
C LEU A 30 -8.78 17.42 29.32
N ALA A 31 -9.58 16.38 29.53
CA ALA A 31 -10.58 16.33 30.59
C ALA A 31 -9.96 16.36 32.00
N SER A 32 -8.70 15.91 32.11
CA SER A 32 -7.91 16.02 33.34
C SER A 32 -7.37 17.44 33.55
N ILE A 33 -6.99 18.12 32.46
CA ILE A 33 -6.44 19.48 32.48
C ILE A 33 -7.54 20.54 32.66
N SER A 34 -8.75 20.31 32.14
CA SER A 34 -9.88 21.23 32.30
C SER A 34 -10.36 21.35 33.75
N ARG A 35 -10.12 20.33 34.59
CA ARG A 35 -10.41 20.40 36.05
C ARG A 35 -9.43 21.29 36.83
N VAL A 36 -8.35 21.75 36.23
CA VAL A 36 -7.30 22.56 36.90
C VAL A 36 -7.37 24.03 36.49
N ARG A 37 -8.27 24.41 35.58
CA ARG A 37 -8.22 25.70 34.89
C ARG A 37 -9.51 26.52 34.96
N ASP A 38 -10.27 26.36 36.03
CA ASP A 38 -11.26 27.36 36.44
C ASP A 38 -10.63 28.22 37.54
N ASP A 39 -9.68 29.08 37.15
CA ASP A 39 -9.35 30.30 37.88
C ASP A 39 -8.24 31.07 37.14
N ARG A 40 -8.66 32.17 36.51
CA ARG A 40 -7.91 33.39 36.15
C ARG A 40 -8.25 33.85 34.73
N GLY A 41 -9.14 34.83 34.68
CA GLY A 41 -9.43 35.61 33.49
C GLY A 41 -8.21 36.39 33.03
N SER A 42 -7.85 36.23 31.77
CA SER A 42 -7.00 37.20 31.07
C SER A 42 -7.40 37.26 29.60
N SER A 43 -7.70 38.46 29.12
CA SER A 43 -8.05 38.77 27.74
C SER A 43 -6.85 38.61 26.80
N ALA A 44 -6.95 37.70 25.84
CA ALA A 44 -5.93 37.44 24.81
C ALA A 44 -6.38 37.96 23.42
N PRO A 45 -5.42 38.27 22.51
CA PRO A 45 -5.65 39.06 21.31
C PRO A 45 -6.38 38.28 20.19
N LYS A 46 -7.01 39.02 19.26
CA LYS A 46 -7.78 38.51 18.11
C LYS A 46 -6.93 37.64 17.17
N ARG A 47 -6.79 36.35 17.48
CA ARG A 47 -6.34 35.31 16.54
C ARG A 47 -7.40 35.10 15.47
N ARG A 48 -6.98 35.00 14.20
CA ARG A 48 -7.82 34.47 13.12
C ARG A 48 -8.36 33.12 13.59
N LYS A 49 -9.69 33.00 13.70
CA LYS A 49 -10.34 31.76 14.11
C LYS A 49 -10.11 30.73 13.02
N ASN A 50 -9.05 29.92 13.16
CA ASN A 50 -9.01 28.64 12.48
C ASN A 50 -10.28 27.92 12.91
N LYS A 51 -11.17 27.67 11.95
CA LYS A 51 -12.45 27.02 12.21
C LYS A 51 -12.11 25.60 12.66
N ILE A 52 -12.04 25.39 13.97
CA ILE A 52 -11.81 24.08 14.56
C ILE A 52 -13.02 23.25 14.16
N ILE A 53 -12.79 22.23 13.34
CA ILE A 53 -13.82 21.27 12.97
C ILE A 53 -14.02 20.40 14.20
N THR A 54 -15.23 20.41 14.73
CA THR A 54 -15.58 19.55 15.87
C THR A 54 -15.62 18.10 15.43
N ASP A 55 -15.43 17.17 16.36
CA ASP A 55 -15.45 15.74 16.07
C ASP A 55 -16.79 15.29 15.48
N GLU A 56 -17.89 15.89 15.91
CA GLU A 56 -19.22 15.67 15.33
C GLU A 56 -19.29 16.05 13.84
N CYS A 57 -18.62 17.14 13.45
CA CYS A 57 -18.53 17.53 12.05
C CYS A 57 -17.68 16.55 11.24
N LEU A 58 -16.59 16.01 11.80
CA LEU A 58 -15.76 14.99 11.15
C LEU A 58 -16.52 13.69 10.91
N VAL A 59 -17.28 13.21 11.90
CA VAL A 59 -18.10 11.99 11.78
C VAL A 59 -19.16 12.16 10.68
N LYS A 60 -19.86 13.30 10.65
CA LYS A 60 -20.84 13.61 9.60
C LYS A 60 -20.21 13.71 8.20
N LEU A 61 -19.00 14.26 8.11
CA LEU A 61 -18.23 14.33 6.86
C LEU A 61 -17.83 12.92 6.38
N TRP A 62 -17.40 12.06 7.31
CA TRP A 62 -17.02 10.68 7.01
C TRP A 62 -18.21 9.86 6.51
N GLN A 63 -19.35 9.97 7.21
CA GLN A 63 -20.56 9.24 6.82
C GLN A 63 -21.07 9.67 5.44
N ARG A 64 -20.96 10.95 5.09
CA ARG A 64 -21.31 11.43 3.74
C ARG A 64 -20.34 10.90 2.67
N TYR A 65 -19.08 10.66 3.01
CA TYR A 65 -18.12 10.04 2.11
C TYR A 65 -18.45 8.54 1.89
N ASP A 66 -18.72 7.80 2.97
CA ASP A 66 -19.12 6.39 2.90
C ASP A 66 -20.43 6.18 2.12
N ASP A 67 -21.38 7.12 2.26
CA ASP A 67 -22.62 7.17 1.48
C ASP A 67 -22.42 7.56 0.00
N GLY A 68 -21.19 7.88 -0.42
CA GLY A 68 -20.86 8.35 -1.77
C GLY A 68 -21.41 9.75 -2.10
N ARG A 69 -21.84 10.53 -1.11
CA ARG A 69 -22.44 11.87 -1.30
C ARG A 69 -21.40 12.98 -1.50
N ILE A 70 -20.14 12.72 -1.16
CA ILE A 70 -19.01 13.61 -1.42
C ILE A 70 -17.82 12.78 -1.93
N ASP A 71 -17.02 13.34 -2.82
CA ASP A 71 -15.79 12.71 -3.30
C ASP A 71 -14.60 12.97 -2.35
N ILE A 72 -13.51 12.22 -2.54
CA ILE A 72 -12.29 12.32 -1.72
C ILE A 72 -11.74 13.77 -1.70
N PRO A 73 -11.64 14.49 -2.84
CA PRO A 73 -11.18 15.88 -2.81
C PRO A 73 -12.06 16.82 -1.98
N ALA A 74 -13.39 16.68 -2.05
CA ALA A 74 -14.33 17.49 -1.27
C ALA A 74 -14.21 17.20 0.23
N PHE A 75 -14.08 15.92 0.61
CA PHE A 75 -13.84 15.50 1.99
C PHE A 75 -12.55 16.11 2.55
N LEU A 76 -11.42 15.95 1.85
CA LEU A 76 -10.12 16.45 2.28
C LEU A 76 -10.10 17.98 2.44
N LYS A 77 -10.69 18.70 1.48
CA LYS A 77 -10.84 20.16 1.56
C LYS A 77 -11.68 20.58 2.77
N ALA A 78 -12.76 19.87 3.04
CA ALA A 78 -13.66 20.18 4.16
C ALA A 78 -12.99 19.95 5.51
N VAL A 79 -12.08 18.98 5.64
CA VAL A 79 -11.31 18.73 6.87
C VAL A 79 -10.08 19.64 7.03
N GLY A 80 -9.94 20.65 6.18
CA GLY A 80 -8.82 21.60 6.22
C GLY A 80 -7.48 21.00 5.77
N LEU A 81 -7.51 19.82 5.13
CA LEU A 81 -6.34 19.24 4.50
C LEU A 81 -6.23 19.83 3.10
N ASN A 82 -5.14 20.55 2.85
CA ASN A 82 -4.86 21.08 1.52
C ASN A 82 -4.65 19.92 0.56
N TYR A 83 -5.62 19.69 -0.32
CA TYR A 83 -5.41 18.90 -1.52
C TYR A 83 -4.39 19.66 -2.36
N PHE A 84 -3.21 19.09 -2.59
CA PHE A 84 -2.18 19.72 -3.40
C PHE A 84 -2.75 20.01 -4.78
N GLN A 85 -3.03 21.28 -5.06
CA GLN A 85 -3.27 21.73 -6.41
C GLN A 85 -2.02 21.38 -7.23
N ARG A 86 -2.22 20.79 -8.41
CA ARG A 86 -1.15 20.56 -9.39
C ARG A 86 -0.28 21.82 -9.44
N PRO A 87 1.04 21.74 -9.22
CA PRO A 87 1.89 22.91 -9.37
C PRO A 87 1.68 23.46 -10.77
N SER A 88 1.48 24.77 -10.88
CA SER A 88 1.34 25.42 -12.18
C SER A 88 2.56 25.06 -13.06
N LYS A 89 2.39 24.91 -14.38
CA LYS A 89 3.49 24.56 -15.31
C LYS A 89 4.75 25.42 -15.12
N LYS A 90 4.62 26.63 -14.58
CA LYS A 90 5.71 27.56 -14.25
C LYS A 90 6.61 27.12 -13.08
N GLN A 91 6.14 26.28 -12.16
CA GLN A 91 6.94 25.80 -11.01
C GLN A 91 7.75 24.53 -11.34
N LEU A 92 7.40 23.82 -12.40
CA LEU A 92 8.13 22.63 -12.86
C LEU A 92 9.44 22.98 -13.60
N SER A 93 9.56 24.18 -14.19
CA SER A 93 10.75 24.55 -14.97
C SER A 93 11.93 25.02 -14.14
N THR A 94 11.73 25.42 -12.88
CA THR A 94 12.80 25.96 -12.01
C THR A 94 13.44 24.91 -11.09
N ALA A 95 12.81 23.76 -10.90
CA ALA A 95 13.33 22.67 -10.06
C ALA A 95 14.22 21.66 -10.83
N ALA A 96 14.38 21.81 -12.15
CA ALA A 96 15.05 20.84 -13.00
C ALA A 96 16.58 21.02 -13.13
N SER A 97 17.19 22.02 -12.49
CA SER A 97 18.58 22.41 -12.81
C SER A 97 19.66 22.05 -11.78
N ASN A 98 19.36 21.46 -10.63
CA ASN A 98 20.40 21.18 -9.63
C ASN A 98 20.43 19.72 -9.18
N ASN A 99 21.47 19.01 -9.64
CA ASN A 99 22.14 17.89 -8.99
C ASN A 99 21.27 16.75 -8.45
N ASN A 100 20.55 16.07 -9.34
CA ASN A 100 20.26 14.66 -9.12
C ASN A 100 20.94 13.87 -10.22
N LYS A 101 21.90 13.02 -9.84
CA LYS A 101 22.09 11.74 -10.52
C LYS A 101 20.70 11.11 -10.52
N SER A 102 19.93 11.34 -11.59
CA SER A 102 18.69 10.61 -11.79
C SER A 102 19.07 9.16 -11.68
N TYR A 103 18.36 8.39 -10.84
CA TYR A 103 18.32 6.95 -10.98
C TYR A 103 17.90 6.68 -12.43
N GLU A 104 18.88 6.58 -13.33
CA GLU A 104 18.67 6.45 -14.76
C GLU A 104 17.82 5.21 -14.93
N ASN A 105 16.56 5.43 -15.32
CA ASN A 105 15.65 4.45 -15.89
C ASN A 105 15.88 3.03 -15.39
N GLY A 106 15.82 2.85 -14.07
CA GLY A 106 15.91 1.57 -13.41
C GLY A 106 14.74 0.71 -13.80
N THR A 107 14.81 0.12 -14.99
CA THR A 107 13.88 -0.88 -15.48
C THR A 107 13.78 -1.91 -14.37
N ILE A 108 12.61 -1.98 -13.73
CA ILE A 108 12.41 -2.81 -12.56
C ILE A 108 12.88 -4.23 -12.94
N PRO A 109 13.81 -4.86 -12.17
CA PRO A 109 14.37 -6.19 -12.48
C PRO A 109 13.31 -7.26 -12.77
N TRP A 110 12.12 -7.03 -12.22
CA TRP A 110 10.89 -7.75 -12.46
C TRP A 110 10.65 -8.03 -13.94
N SER A 111 10.80 -7.02 -14.82
CA SER A 111 10.42 -7.14 -16.23
C SER A 111 11.21 -8.22 -16.96
N ARG A 112 12.53 -8.35 -16.73
CA ARG A 112 13.35 -9.38 -17.38
C ARG A 112 13.05 -10.77 -16.84
N TYR A 113 12.98 -10.91 -15.51
CA TYR A 113 12.71 -12.19 -14.86
C TYR A 113 11.36 -12.77 -15.28
N ILE A 114 10.32 -11.94 -15.23
CA ILE A 114 8.95 -12.32 -15.59
C ILE A 114 8.85 -12.61 -17.09
N LEU A 115 9.56 -11.85 -17.93
CA LEU A 115 9.56 -12.08 -19.38
C LEU A 115 10.16 -13.45 -19.74
N ILE A 116 11.24 -13.87 -19.07
CA ILE A 116 11.84 -15.20 -19.28
C ILE A 116 10.82 -16.29 -18.93
N TRP A 117 10.18 -16.19 -17.77
CA TRP A 117 9.17 -17.17 -17.35
C TRP A 117 7.98 -17.19 -18.31
N TYR A 118 7.48 -16.01 -18.71
CA TYR A 118 6.34 -15.87 -19.63
C TYR A 118 6.62 -16.50 -20.99
N ASN A 119 7.81 -16.26 -21.56
CA ASN A 119 8.18 -16.85 -22.85
C ASN A 119 8.22 -18.38 -22.80
N LYS A 120 8.67 -18.96 -21.68
CA LYS A 120 8.66 -20.42 -21.47
C LYS A 120 7.24 -20.98 -21.29
N ASN A 121 6.34 -20.20 -20.72
CA ASN A 121 5.02 -20.67 -20.27
C ASN A 121 3.83 -19.99 -20.99
N ARG A 122 4.01 -19.45 -22.20
CA ARG A 122 3.00 -18.61 -22.86
C ARG A 122 1.61 -19.26 -23.07
N ARG A 123 1.52 -20.60 -22.99
CA ARG A 123 0.32 -21.37 -23.32
C ARG A 123 -0.45 -21.90 -22.11
N ILE A 124 -0.05 -21.59 -20.88
CA ILE A 124 -0.76 -22.10 -19.70
C ILE A 124 -1.97 -21.23 -19.34
N SER A 125 -3.10 -21.88 -19.03
CA SER A 125 -4.32 -21.22 -18.57
C SER A 125 -4.12 -20.55 -17.21
N LEU A 126 -4.97 -19.58 -16.86
CA LEU A 126 -4.90 -18.94 -15.53
C LEU A 126 -5.07 -19.95 -14.40
N GLU A 127 -5.96 -20.93 -14.58
CA GLU A 127 -6.20 -22.01 -13.63
C GLU A 127 -4.90 -22.81 -13.36
N GLU A 128 -4.21 -23.20 -14.43
CA GLU A 128 -2.94 -23.91 -14.34
C GLU A 128 -1.84 -23.02 -13.74
N GLN A 129 -1.86 -21.71 -13.99
CA GLN A 129 -0.95 -20.76 -13.35
C GLN A 129 -1.17 -20.70 -11.84
N VAL A 130 -2.42 -20.61 -11.39
CA VAL A 130 -2.77 -20.59 -9.96
C VAL A 130 -2.30 -21.87 -9.28
N LYS A 131 -2.55 -23.03 -9.91
CA LYS A 131 -2.10 -24.33 -9.41
C LYS A 131 -0.58 -24.40 -9.30
N LYS A 132 0.15 -24.05 -10.36
CA LYS A 132 1.62 -24.03 -10.36
C LYS A 132 2.21 -23.05 -9.35
N ALA A 133 1.60 -21.89 -9.18
CA ALA A 133 2.02 -20.93 -8.16
C ALA A 133 1.83 -21.49 -6.74
N ALA A 134 0.71 -22.16 -6.46
CA ALA A 134 0.48 -22.83 -5.18
C ALA A 134 1.50 -23.95 -4.93
N GLU A 135 1.78 -24.78 -5.93
CA GLU A 135 2.80 -25.85 -5.86
C GLU A 135 4.20 -25.28 -5.63
N GLY A 136 4.56 -24.19 -6.31
CA GLY A 136 5.84 -23.51 -6.14
C GLY A 136 6.02 -22.91 -4.73
N ILE A 137 4.96 -22.34 -4.16
CA ILE A 137 4.96 -21.83 -2.78
C ILE A 137 5.19 -22.98 -1.79
N LEU A 138 4.53 -24.13 -1.98
CA LEU A 138 4.73 -25.31 -1.14
C LEU A 138 6.16 -25.83 -1.22
N ALA A 139 6.69 -26.00 -2.43
CA ALA A 139 8.04 -26.53 -2.65
C ALA A 139 9.12 -25.64 -2.03
N GLU A 140 8.97 -24.32 -2.11
CA GLU A 140 9.91 -23.40 -1.45
C GLU A 140 9.70 -23.34 0.07
N GLY A 141 8.46 -23.44 0.52
CA GLY A 141 8.12 -23.54 1.95
C GLY A 141 8.73 -24.75 2.62
N GLU A 142 8.74 -25.90 1.94
CA GLU A 142 9.40 -27.13 2.39
C GLU A 142 10.91 -26.93 2.56
N LYS A 143 11.58 -26.34 1.57
CA LYS A 143 13.03 -26.10 1.60
C LYS A 143 13.49 -25.20 2.76
N ILE A 144 12.62 -24.31 3.24
CA ILE A 144 12.92 -23.38 4.33
C ILE A 144 12.26 -23.76 5.66
N GLU A 145 11.71 -24.98 5.75
CA GLU A 145 11.06 -25.52 6.96
C GLU A 145 9.85 -24.68 7.44
N LYS A 146 9.11 -24.06 6.51
CA LYS A 146 7.89 -23.27 6.76
C LYS A 146 6.64 -23.88 6.14
N LEU A 147 6.48 -25.19 6.27
CA LEU A 147 5.40 -25.96 5.65
C LEU A 147 4.00 -25.46 6.05
N ASP A 148 3.76 -25.17 7.33
CA ASP A 148 2.43 -24.72 7.80
C ASP A 148 2.02 -23.38 7.15
N GLU A 149 2.96 -22.44 7.09
CA GLU A 149 2.75 -21.13 6.46
C GLU A 149 2.55 -21.28 4.94
N ALA A 150 3.32 -22.17 4.30
CA ALA A 150 3.20 -22.45 2.88
C ALA A 150 1.88 -23.13 2.53
N ASN A 151 1.41 -24.07 3.35
CA ASN A 151 0.10 -24.70 3.21
C ASN A 151 -1.03 -23.68 3.28
N LEU A 152 -0.98 -22.76 4.24
CA LEU A 152 -1.96 -21.70 4.38
C LEU A 152 -1.98 -20.79 3.14
N LEU A 153 -0.82 -20.36 2.66
CA LEU A 153 -0.68 -19.53 1.46
C LEU A 153 -1.19 -20.23 0.20
N ALA A 154 -0.77 -21.49 0.00
CA ALA A 154 -1.15 -22.29 -1.15
C ALA A 154 -2.65 -22.58 -1.17
N GLN A 155 -3.24 -22.87 0.00
CA GLN A 155 -4.68 -23.08 0.11
C GLN A 155 -5.45 -21.81 -0.24
N HIS A 156 -5.03 -20.65 0.27
CA HIS A 156 -5.68 -19.37 -0.02
C HIS A 156 -5.63 -19.03 -1.53
N LEU A 157 -4.54 -19.39 -2.21
CA LEU A 157 -4.42 -19.22 -3.65
C LEU A 157 -5.33 -20.19 -4.43
N ARG A 158 -5.44 -21.45 -4.00
CA ARG A 158 -6.35 -22.45 -4.58
C ARG A 158 -7.81 -22.09 -4.38
N ASP A 159 -8.19 -21.54 -3.23
CA ASP A 159 -9.56 -21.09 -2.98
C ASP A 159 -9.94 -19.92 -3.92
N ALA A 160 -8.95 -19.10 -4.28
CA ALA A 160 -9.10 -18.01 -5.26
C ALA A 160 -9.13 -18.48 -6.73
N GLN A 161 -8.87 -19.77 -7.02
CA GLN A 161 -8.96 -20.36 -8.36
C GLN A 161 -10.39 -20.39 -8.88
N ASN A 162 -11.36 -20.61 -7.99
CA ASN A 162 -12.78 -20.66 -8.33
C ASN A 162 -13.41 -19.26 -8.49
N MET A 163 -12.62 -18.20 -8.29
CA MET A 163 -13.08 -16.82 -8.42
C MET A 163 -12.88 -16.31 -9.85
N THR A 164 -13.47 -15.14 -10.14
CA THR A 164 -13.13 -14.40 -11.37
C THR A 164 -11.63 -14.11 -11.45
N ASN A 165 -11.08 -13.89 -12.65
CA ASN A 165 -9.66 -13.54 -12.85
C ASN A 165 -9.18 -12.41 -11.92
N VAL A 166 -10.05 -11.41 -11.70
CA VAL A 166 -9.78 -10.28 -10.78
C VAL A 166 -9.61 -10.74 -9.34
N GLY A 167 -10.36 -11.75 -8.91
CA GLY A 167 -10.25 -12.36 -7.59
C GLY A 167 -8.89 -13.01 -7.37
N SER A 168 -8.42 -13.82 -8.32
CA SER A 168 -7.11 -14.49 -8.23
C SER A 168 -5.96 -13.48 -8.17
N TYR A 169 -6.04 -12.39 -8.94
CA TYR A 169 -5.07 -11.30 -8.90
C TYR A 169 -5.07 -10.54 -7.57
N LYS A 170 -6.25 -10.22 -7.03
CA LYS A 170 -6.37 -9.60 -5.71
C LYS A 170 -5.79 -10.49 -4.61
N CYS A 171 -6.01 -11.81 -4.70
CA CYS A 171 -5.41 -12.77 -3.78
C CYS A 171 -3.88 -12.73 -3.83
N CYS A 172 -3.27 -12.68 -5.03
CA CYS A 172 -1.81 -12.57 -5.16
C CYS A 172 -1.24 -11.32 -4.47
N ILE A 173 -1.91 -10.16 -4.63
CA ILE A 173 -1.54 -8.92 -3.95
C ILE A 173 -1.65 -9.09 -2.43
N ASP A 174 -2.78 -9.62 -1.95
CA ASP A 174 -3.01 -9.85 -0.52
C ASP A 174 -1.89 -10.73 0.07
N LEU A 175 -1.63 -11.89 -0.55
CA LEU A 175 -0.57 -12.82 -0.12
C LEU A 175 0.81 -12.15 -0.08
N TYR A 176 1.16 -11.38 -1.11
CA TYR A 176 2.43 -10.65 -1.17
C TYR A 176 2.55 -9.62 -0.04
N THR A 177 1.45 -8.98 0.37
CA THR A 177 1.46 -7.93 1.40
C THR A 177 1.41 -8.42 2.85
N ARG A 178 1.22 -9.73 3.10
CA ARG A 178 1.08 -10.29 4.46
C ARG A 178 2.39 -10.37 5.29
N GLU A 179 3.50 -9.83 4.80
CA GLU A 179 4.82 -9.85 5.46
C GLU A 179 5.33 -11.26 5.83
N LEU A 180 4.85 -12.27 5.11
CA LEU A 180 5.20 -13.68 5.26
C LEU A 180 6.50 -14.04 4.52
N PHE A 181 6.94 -15.30 4.60
CA PHE A 181 8.18 -15.74 3.91
C PHE A 181 8.14 -15.45 2.41
N LEU A 182 6.96 -15.54 1.81
CA LEU A 182 6.74 -15.31 0.39
C LEU A 182 7.14 -13.90 -0.02
N TYR A 183 6.85 -12.88 0.80
CA TYR A 183 7.25 -11.50 0.54
C TYR A 183 8.77 -11.36 0.45
N LYS A 184 9.48 -11.89 1.46
CA LYS A 184 10.95 -11.84 1.52
C LYS A 184 11.56 -12.59 0.33
N MET A 185 11.07 -13.80 0.10
CA MET A 185 11.55 -14.67 -0.98
C MET A 185 11.36 -14.06 -2.36
N VAL A 186 10.18 -13.52 -2.66
CA VAL A 186 9.91 -12.85 -3.95
C VAL A 186 10.86 -11.67 -4.14
N ASN A 187 11.02 -10.82 -3.12
CA ASN A 187 11.90 -9.65 -3.22
C ASN A 187 13.37 -10.04 -3.41
N GLU A 188 13.87 -11.01 -2.65
CA GLU A 188 15.24 -11.51 -2.78
C GLU A 188 15.49 -12.14 -4.16
N THR A 189 14.54 -12.96 -4.63
CA THR A 189 14.62 -13.62 -5.95
C THR A 189 14.71 -12.59 -7.07
N LEU A 190 13.85 -11.56 -7.01
CA LEU A 190 13.80 -10.52 -8.04
C LEU A 190 14.96 -9.53 -7.92
N GLN A 191 15.46 -9.25 -6.71
CA GLN A 191 16.60 -8.38 -6.49
C GLN A 191 17.91 -9.04 -6.97
N ASN A 192 18.07 -10.33 -6.76
CA ASN A 192 19.28 -11.07 -7.12
C ASN A 192 19.21 -11.72 -8.51
N GLU A 193 18.09 -11.54 -9.23
CA GLU A 193 17.80 -12.24 -10.50
C GLU A 193 18.00 -13.77 -10.40
N ASP A 194 17.60 -14.37 -9.28
CA ASP A 194 17.85 -15.80 -9.00
C ASP A 194 16.98 -16.70 -9.89
N LYS A 195 17.57 -17.14 -11.01
CA LYS A 195 16.94 -18.01 -12.00
C LYS A 195 16.66 -19.42 -11.47
N SER A 196 17.29 -19.86 -10.38
CA SER A 196 17.04 -21.19 -9.83
C SER A 196 15.60 -21.35 -9.32
N LYS A 197 14.98 -20.25 -8.88
CA LYS A 197 13.59 -20.18 -8.41
C LYS A 197 12.57 -19.87 -9.51
N LEU A 198 13.01 -19.81 -10.76
CA LEU A 198 12.13 -19.48 -11.89
C LEU A 198 11.02 -20.52 -12.06
N GLU A 199 11.32 -21.80 -11.82
CA GLU A 199 10.32 -22.87 -11.95
C GLU A 199 9.35 -22.93 -10.78
N THR A 200 9.73 -22.44 -9.59
CA THR A 200 8.88 -22.47 -8.39
C THR A 200 8.14 -21.15 -8.22
N ILE A 201 8.84 -20.05 -7.98
CA ILE A 201 8.25 -18.73 -7.67
C ILE A 201 7.90 -17.92 -8.91
N GLY A 202 8.46 -18.27 -10.09
CA GLY A 202 8.23 -17.50 -11.32
C GLY A 202 6.76 -17.35 -11.70
N THR A 203 5.95 -18.40 -11.49
CA THR A 203 4.50 -18.32 -11.76
C THR A 203 3.79 -17.34 -10.83
N PHE A 204 4.12 -17.35 -9.54
CA PHE A 204 3.55 -16.39 -8.59
C PHE A 204 3.94 -14.95 -8.93
N CYS A 205 5.22 -14.71 -9.25
CA CYS A 205 5.69 -13.40 -9.70
C CYS A 205 4.96 -12.90 -10.95
N HIS A 206 4.68 -13.78 -11.91
CA HIS A 206 3.93 -13.43 -13.11
C HIS A 206 2.48 -13.03 -12.78
N LEU A 207 1.79 -13.78 -11.93
CA LEU A 207 0.44 -13.45 -11.49
C LEU A 207 0.41 -12.12 -10.74
N LEU A 208 1.39 -11.87 -9.87
CA LEU A 208 1.52 -10.61 -9.14
C LEU A 208 1.75 -9.43 -10.08
N ASP A 209 2.62 -9.56 -11.07
CA ASP A 209 2.87 -8.54 -12.09
C ASP A 209 1.62 -8.21 -12.90
N LYS A 210 0.88 -9.23 -13.36
CA LYS A 210 -0.43 -9.03 -14.01
C LYS A 210 -1.42 -8.28 -13.12
N SER A 211 -1.40 -8.57 -11.82
CA SER A 211 -2.24 -7.92 -10.82
C SER A 211 -1.90 -6.43 -10.68
N LEU A 212 -0.62 -6.09 -10.71
CA LEU A 212 -0.12 -4.72 -10.60
C LEU A 212 -0.31 -3.92 -11.89
N CYS A 213 -0.08 -4.51 -13.07
CA CYS A 213 -0.29 -3.87 -14.37
C CYS A 213 -1.78 -3.61 -14.68
N GLY A 214 -2.69 -4.45 -14.14
CA GLY A 214 -4.13 -4.28 -14.32
C GLY A 214 -4.73 -3.11 -13.54
N LEU A 215 -4.03 -2.63 -12.51
CA LEU A 215 -4.34 -1.38 -11.84
C LEU A 215 -3.92 -0.27 -12.79
N LYS A 216 -4.87 0.23 -13.60
CA LYS A 216 -4.69 1.41 -14.49
C LYS A 216 -3.73 2.37 -13.83
N GLU A 217 -2.69 2.77 -14.57
CA GLU A 217 -1.70 3.78 -14.16
C GLU A 217 -2.41 4.96 -13.51
N TYR A 218 -2.62 4.88 -12.20
CA TYR A 218 -2.82 6.06 -11.41
C TYR A 218 -1.43 6.66 -11.43
N CYS A 219 -1.24 7.54 -12.41
CA CYS A 219 -0.09 8.42 -12.47
C CYS A 219 -0.22 9.35 -11.26
N TYR A 220 0.15 8.83 -10.10
CA TYR A 220 0.28 9.58 -8.88
C TYR A 220 1.40 10.57 -9.16
N SER A 221 1.05 11.81 -9.51
CA SER A 221 1.99 12.92 -9.61
C SER A 221 2.54 13.34 -8.24
N SER A 222 2.30 12.54 -7.20
CA SER A 222 2.78 12.73 -5.85
C SER A 222 4.07 11.96 -5.63
N TRP A 223 5.03 12.64 -5.01
CA TRP A 223 6.24 12.01 -4.49
C TRP A 223 5.86 10.96 -3.45
N VAL A 224 6.41 9.75 -3.61
CA VAL A 224 6.30 8.68 -2.62
C VAL A 224 7.65 8.54 -1.93
N TYR A 225 7.66 8.66 -0.60
CA TYR A 225 8.85 8.43 0.20
C TYR A 225 8.88 6.98 0.64
N ARG A 226 9.95 6.26 0.28
CA ARG A 226 10.25 4.94 0.84
C ARG A 226 11.32 5.09 1.90
N GLY A 227 10.98 4.82 3.16
CA GLY A 227 11.98 4.71 4.21
C GLY A 227 12.90 3.53 3.90
N MET A 228 14.20 3.79 3.75
CA MET A 228 15.23 2.76 3.71
C MET A 228 16.02 2.80 5.00
N THR A 229 16.11 1.66 5.67
CA THR A 229 17.10 1.47 6.72
C THR A 229 18.45 1.30 6.04
N LEU A 230 19.33 2.29 6.17
CA LEU A 230 20.69 2.21 5.68
C LEU A 230 21.55 1.54 6.77
N ASN A 231 22.07 0.35 6.49
CA ASN A 231 23.13 -0.21 7.33
C ASN A 231 24.39 0.64 7.14
N CYS A 232 25.16 0.86 8.21
CA CYS A 232 26.38 1.69 8.17
C CYS A 232 27.37 1.27 7.08
N GLU A 233 27.43 -0.02 6.75
CA GLU A 233 28.23 -0.57 5.66
C GLU A 233 27.86 0.00 4.28
N LYS A 234 26.57 0.28 4.03
CA LYS A 234 26.07 0.88 2.79
C LYS A 234 26.19 2.40 2.74
N ILE A 235 26.45 3.03 3.90
CA ILE A 235 26.68 4.48 3.99
C ILE A 235 28.15 4.80 3.67
N ASN A 236 29.06 3.89 4.01
CA ASN A 236 30.50 4.09 3.91
C ASN A 236 31.14 3.53 2.62
N SER A 237 30.35 2.95 1.71
CA SER A 237 30.78 2.45 0.39
C SER A 237 30.55 3.48 -0.71
#